data_AF-A0A0Q8GHV5-F1
#
_entry.id   AF-A0A0Q8GHV5-F1
#
_cell.length_a   1.000
_cell.length_b   1.000
_cell.length_c   1.000
_cell.angle_alpha   90.00
_cell.angle_beta   90.00
_cell.angle_gamma   90.00
#
_symmetry.space_group_name_H-M   'P 1'
#
loop_
_entity.id
_entity.type
_entity.pdbx_description
1 polymer ?
#
loop_
_entity_poly.entity_id
_entity_poly.type
_entity_poly.pdbx_seq_one_letter_code
_entity_poly.pdbx_strand_id
1 'polypeptide(L)'
;MTSSRFRSRAALLSLLLAPLIGANAAASEPINGEWAGLIEMDGRAAFWRLRAEQADGKAQLAYAMPGGGVNAGGEWQPLPGATLADGRIGFALPAAMGGGSCTAKREGGSLLSAATDSCRLSMVQVVASPPQPAVTPGLYRLQDGRLVSVGSFADFPQPTLIEFGSGRWTFLFERGDGVATAGPSLQSPWPVRLTLKRLPEQGSRERLLWAETGAKPLVGERVDIIERPLRWTNGALSLAGTLLLPTTPGPHATVVLSPMSTNAPREAYRQQAEFFVSQGLAALIYDKRGVGESKGDIRDTGLNDLADDAIAAVRLLKQTPGVDPRRIGVWGHSQGGWVAPIAAARSSDVAFVIAQSGPSVTAAEQEIYRVETSARNEGLSPDEVAEAADYERRLMHWVETGEGREWLEAAARTKTSARWAHLVEFNEKLPDLPSRRAKTFWYFDPMPSYARVKVPMLAVFGDRDAFVPVERSVTLLRQALAQAGNRDHQITILDHAAHGLWATDLDSGHKAATTTGFHADYFPTLVRWMKAQGLTGTGTESAR
;
A
#
# COMPACT_ATOMS: atom_id res chain seq x y z
N MET A 1 43.09 64.46 15.23
CA MET A 1 44.52 64.37 14.87
C MET A 1 44.61 63.37 13.72
N THR A 2 44.55 63.82 12.46
CA THR A 2 45.71 64.08 11.55
C THR A 2 46.41 62.78 11.16
N SER A 3 46.75 62.44 9.92
CA SER A 3 46.61 63.04 8.58
C SER A 3 47.35 62.11 7.59
N SER A 4 46.90 62.09 6.32
CA SER A 4 47.67 61.95 5.05
C SER A 4 48.87 60.97 4.94
N ARG A 5 48.80 59.96 4.05
CA ARG A 5 49.13 59.96 2.59
C ARG A 5 50.60 60.24 2.23
N PHE A 6 51.22 59.32 1.48
CA PHE A 6 52.07 59.49 0.27
C PHE A 6 52.34 58.05 -0.28
N ARG A 7 51.89 57.54 -1.44
CA ARG A 7 51.96 57.87 -2.88
C ARG A 7 53.37 57.87 -3.53
N SER A 8 53.56 56.97 -4.49
CA SER A 8 54.23 57.14 -5.81
C SER A 8 53.83 55.95 -6.71
N ARG A 9 53.01 56.12 -7.78
CA ARG A 9 53.29 56.49 -9.20
C ARG A 9 54.12 55.40 -9.92
N ALA A 10 53.88 54.92 -11.15
CA ALA A 10 53.00 55.14 -12.33
C ALA A 10 53.00 53.79 -13.14
N ALA A 11 52.22 53.47 -14.17
CA ALA A 11 51.80 54.19 -15.37
C ALA A 11 50.64 53.48 -16.12
N LEU A 12 50.00 54.23 -17.02
CA LEU A 12 48.88 53.92 -17.92
C LEU A 12 49.19 52.84 -18.99
N LEU A 13 48.18 52.07 -19.44
CA LEU A 13 47.56 52.25 -20.78
C LEU A 13 46.32 51.37 -20.98
N SER A 14 45.30 51.98 -21.58
CA SER A 14 44.01 51.41 -22.00
C SER A 14 44.14 50.46 -23.19
N LEU A 15 43.35 49.38 -23.22
CA LEU A 15 42.83 48.79 -24.46
C LEU A 15 41.59 47.94 -24.17
N LEU A 16 40.46 48.43 -24.66
CA LEU A 16 39.20 47.71 -24.85
C LEU A 16 39.42 46.55 -25.83
N LEU A 17 39.15 45.33 -25.39
CA LEU A 17 38.85 44.19 -26.25
C LEU A 17 37.67 43.46 -25.60
N ALA A 18 36.47 43.75 -26.11
CA ALA A 18 35.31 42.90 -25.90
C ALA A 18 35.58 41.56 -26.60
N PRO A 19 35.51 40.41 -25.91
CA PRO A 19 35.42 39.16 -26.63
C PRO A 19 34.01 39.04 -27.21
N LEU A 20 33.94 39.00 -28.54
CA LEU A 20 32.84 38.36 -29.28
C LEU A 20 32.76 36.90 -28.81
N ILE A 21 32.04 36.66 -27.73
CA ILE A 21 31.61 35.31 -27.36
C ILE A 21 30.48 34.98 -28.33
N GLY A 22 30.84 34.28 -29.41
CA GLY A 22 29.88 33.54 -30.20
C GLY A 22 29.04 32.69 -29.25
N ALA A 23 27.73 32.74 -29.43
CA ALA A 23 26.79 31.84 -28.77
C ALA A 23 27.10 30.41 -29.23
N ASN A 24 28.05 29.74 -28.56
CA ASN A 24 28.03 28.29 -28.51
C ASN A 24 26.76 27.94 -27.74
N ALA A 25 25.76 27.43 -28.47
CA ALA A 25 24.67 26.70 -27.86
C ALA A 25 25.31 25.67 -26.92
N ALA A 26 25.14 25.87 -25.61
CA ALA A 26 25.54 24.87 -24.64
C ALA A 26 24.84 23.57 -25.07
N ALA A 27 25.61 22.57 -25.48
CA ALA A 27 25.05 21.26 -25.80
C ALA A 27 24.22 20.85 -24.59
N SER A 28 22.92 20.66 -24.80
CA SER A 28 22.00 20.28 -23.72
C SER A 28 22.53 19.01 -23.08
N GLU A 29 22.60 18.96 -21.74
CA GLU A 29 23.02 17.74 -21.06
C GLU A 29 22.22 16.53 -21.56
N PRO A 30 22.88 15.39 -21.80
CA PRO A 30 22.20 14.17 -22.22
C PRO A 30 21.16 13.76 -21.17
N ILE A 31 20.01 13.28 -21.64
CA ILE A 31 18.94 12.80 -20.77
C ILE A 31 19.23 11.34 -20.45
N ASN A 32 20.05 11.12 -19.41
CA ASN A 32 20.41 9.80 -18.92
C ASN A 32 19.85 9.57 -17.52
N GLY A 33 19.32 8.38 -17.28
CA GLY A 33 18.86 7.94 -15.95
C GLY A 33 17.50 7.28 -15.95
N GLU A 34 16.88 7.23 -14.77
CA GLU A 34 15.53 6.70 -14.58
C GLU A 34 14.60 7.78 -14.04
N TRP A 35 13.34 7.74 -14.46
CA TRP A 35 12.27 8.57 -13.97
C TRP A 35 11.09 7.71 -13.59
N ALA A 36 10.32 8.16 -12.61
CA ALA A 36 9.09 7.51 -12.21
C ALA A 36 8.01 8.56 -11.97
N GLY A 37 6.77 8.20 -12.28
CA GLY A 37 5.62 9.07 -12.05
C GLY A 37 4.44 8.69 -12.93
N LEU A 38 3.60 9.68 -13.20
CA LEU A 38 2.36 9.46 -13.94
C LEU A 38 2.50 9.86 -15.40
N ILE A 39 1.83 9.09 -16.24
CA ILE A 39 1.39 9.49 -17.57
C ILE A 39 -0.12 9.58 -17.55
N GLU A 40 -0.67 10.68 -18.07
CA GLU A 40 -2.10 10.88 -18.21
C GLU A 40 -2.47 11.13 -19.66
N MET A 41 -3.50 10.45 -20.14
CA MET A 41 -4.04 10.63 -21.48
C MET A 41 -5.54 10.34 -21.45
N ASP A 42 -6.34 11.20 -22.08
CA ASP A 42 -7.81 11.08 -22.15
C ASP A 42 -8.48 10.82 -20.78
N GLY A 43 -7.99 11.49 -19.74
CA GLY A 43 -8.51 11.37 -18.37
C GLY A 43 -8.12 10.08 -17.63
N ARG A 44 -7.29 9.23 -18.23
CA ARG A 44 -6.72 8.03 -17.60
C ARG A 44 -5.29 8.31 -17.16
N ALA A 45 -4.96 7.93 -15.93
CA ALA A 45 -3.61 8.06 -15.37
C ALA A 45 -3.02 6.68 -15.13
N ALA A 46 -1.75 6.49 -15.49
CA ALA A 46 -1.00 5.27 -15.26
C ALA A 46 0.36 5.61 -14.67
N PHE A 47 0.84 4.81 -13.73
CA PHE A 47 2.19 4.98 -13.18
C PHE A 47 3.21 4.23 -14.03
N TRP A 48 4.27 4.92 -14.44
CA TRP A 48 5.32 4.40 -15.29
C TRP A 48 6.68 4.67 -14.67
N ARG A 49 7.63 3.78 -14.97
CA ARG A 49 9.06 4.08 -14.93
C ARG A 49 9.56 4.26 -16.35
N LEU A 50 10.41 5.25 -16.58
CA LEU A 50 11.13 5.46 -17.83
C LEU A 50 12.63 5.38 -17.57
N ARG A 51 13.35 4.73 -18.47
CA ARG A 51 14.82 4.70 -18.49
C ARG A 51 15.30 5.26 -19.81
N ALA A 52 16.19 6.24 -19.75
CA ALA A 52 16.81 6.86 -20.92
C ALA A 52 18.31 6.63 -20.86
N GLU A 53 18.87 6.17 -21.98
CA GLU A 53 20.30 5.96 -22.18
C GLU A 53 20.71 6.53 -23.53
N GLN A 54 21.67 7.45 -23.53
CA GLN A 54 22.31 8.02 -24.70
C GLN A 54 23.79 7.62 -24.70
N ALA A 55 24.15 6.74 -25.65
CA ALA A 55 25.52 6.30 -25.88
C ALA A 55 25.81 6.28 -27.40
N ASP A 56 26.98 6.78 -27.81
CA ASP A 56 27.47 6.74 -29.20
C ASP A 56 26.47 7.27 -30.25
N GLY A 57 25.74 8.34 -29.93
CA GLY A 57 24.76 8.96 -30.81
C GLY A 57 23.45 8.17 -30.96
N LYS A 58 23.26 7.06 -30.23
CA LYS A 58 22.01 6.30 -30.18
C LYS A 58 21.30 6.60 -28.86
N ALA A 59 20.04 7.03 -28.99
CA ALA A 59 19.14 7.19 -27.86
C ALA A 59 18.27 5.94 -27.71
N GLN A 60 18.24 5.37 -26.51
CA GLN A 60 17.34 4.29 -26.15
C GLN A 60 16.44 4.77 -25.01
N LEU A 61 15.14 4.57 -25.19
CA LEU A 61 14.14 4.78 -24.16
C LEU A 61 13.44 3.45 -23.89
N ALA A 62 13.26 3.13 -22.63
CA ALA A 62 12.50 1.97 -22.20
C ALA A 62 11.52 2.36 -21.09
N TYR A 63 10.44 1.60 -20.96
CA TYR A 63 9.45 1.78 -19.90
C TYR A 63 9.22 0.50 -19.12
N ALA A 64 8.77 0.65 -17.88
CA ALA A 64 8.28 -0.45 -17.07
C ALA A 64 7.03 0.01 -16.29
N MET A 65 6.03 -0.87 -16.24
CA MET A 65 4.82 -0.70 -15.44
C MET A 65 4.96 -1.45 -14.11
N PRO A 66 4.51 -0.90 -12.98
CA PRO A 66 4.33 -1.71 -11.77
C PRO A 66 3.19 -2.71 -12.00
N GLY A 67 3.35 -3.95 -11.51
CA GLY A 67 2.20 -4.85 -11.27
C GLY A 67 2.10 -6.10 -12.16
N GLY A 68 3.09 -6.99 -12.10
CA GLY A 68 2.98 -8.38 -12.59
C GLY A 68 3.28 -9.42 -11.51
N GLY A 69 2.78 -9.25 -10.28
CA GLY A 69 3.05 -10.17 -9.17
C GLY A 69 4.47 -10.10 -8.61
N VAL A 70 4.80 -11.11 -7.78
CA VAL A 70 5.87 -11.22 -6.75
C VAL A 70 7.33 -10.99 -7.22
N ASN A 71 7.54 -10.45 -8.41
CA ASN A 71 8.83 -10.05 -8.97
C ASN A 71 8.74 -8.66 -9.63
N ALA A 72 8.22 -7.65 -8.93
CA ALA A 72 7.99 -6.31 -9.51
C ALA A 72 9.26 -5.44 -9.58
N GLY A 73 10.29 -5.97 -10.25
CA GLY A 73 11.09 -5.19 -11.19
C GLY A 73 10.58 -5.51 -12.59
N GLY A 74 9.48 -4.88 -13.01
CA GLY A 74 8.86 -5.16 -14.31
C GLY A 74 9.89 -5.14 -15.44
N GLU A 75 9.79 -6.07 -16.39
CA GLU A 75 10.68 -6.12 -17.54
C GLU A 75 10.66 -4.78 -18.28
N TRP A 76 11.85 -4.21 -18.51
CA TRP A 76 12.00 -2.99 -19.28
C TRP A 76 11.66 -3.27 -20.74
N GLN A 77 10.62 -2.62 -21.24
CA GLN A 77 10.20 -2.72 -22.62
C GLN A 77 10.72 -1.53 -23.42
N PRO A 78 11.33 -1.76 -24.60
CA PRO A 78 11.84 -0.66 -25.42
C PRO A 78 10.69 0.18 -26.00
N LEU A 79 10.93 1.50 -26.11
CA LEU A 79 10.10 2.44 -26.85
C LEU A 79 10.81 2.81 -28.17
N PRO A 80 10.62 2.03 -29.25
CA PRO A 80 11.31 2.27 -30.51
C PRO A 80 10.87 3.60 -31.13
N GLY A 81 11.80 4.30 -31.78
CA GLY A 81 11.54 5.60 -32.40
C GLY A 81 11.44 6.76 -31.41
N ALA A 82 11.78 6.56 -30.13
CA ALA A 82 11.86 7.65 -29.17
C ALA A 82 12.97 8.65 -29.54
N THR A 83 12.69 9.93 -29.31
CA THR A 83 13.62 11.04 -29.54
C THR A 83 14.10 11.58 -28.20
N LEU A 84 15.42 11.74 -28.06
CA LEU A 84 16.04 12.38 -26.90
C LEU A 84 16.97 13.46 -27.44
N ALA A 85 16.52 14.71 -27.41
CA ALA A 85 17.27 15.86 -27.96
C ALA A 85 16.88 17.15 -27.23
N ASP A 86 17.84 18.06 -27.05
CA ASP A 86 17.61 19.38 -26.47
C ASP A 86 16.90 19.37 -25.10
N GLY A 87 17.24 18.40 -24.26
CA GLY A 87 16.58 18.21 -22.96
C GLY A 87 15.10 17.80 -23.07
N ARG A 88 14.64 17.32 -24.22
CA ARG A 88 13.30 16.79 -24.43
C ARG A 88 13.33 15.29 -24.73
N ILE A 89 12.28 14.61 -24.28
CA ILE A 89 11.96 13.25 -24.70
C ILE A 89 10.67 13.27 -25.52
N GLY A 90 10.61 12.44 -26.55
CA GLY A 90 9.41 12.18 -27.34
C GLY A 90 9.27 10.69 -27.62
N PHE A 91 8.07 10.14 -27.49
CA PHE A 91 7.81 8.73 -27.78
C PHE A 91 6.35 8.48 -28.14
N ALA A 92 6.08 7.38 -28.84
CA ALA A 92 4.73 6.89 -29.06
C ALA A 92 4.35 5.90 -27.96
N LEU A 93 3.09 5.91 -27.53
CA LEU A 93 2.58 4.92 -26.58
C LEU A 93 2.30 3.59 -27.29
N PRO A 94 2.54 2.45 -26.62
CA PRO A 94 2.12 1.15 -27.12
C PRO A 94 0.64 1.13 -27.47
N ALA A 95 0.26 0.44 -28.56
CA ALA A 95 -1.14 0.32 -28.98
C ALA A 95 -2.03 -0.27 -27.87
N ALA A 96 -1.49 -1.20 -27.06
CA ALA A 96 -2.15 -1.79 -25.90
C ALA A 96 -2.52 -0.75 -24.82
N MET A 97 -1.91 0.43 -24.85
CA MET A 97 -2.14 1.53 -23.89
C MET A 97 -2.94 2.68 -24.51
N GLY A 98 -3.59 2.45 -25.66
CA GLY A 98 -4.41 3.43 -26.36
C GLY A 98 -3.70 4.15 -27.52
N GLY A 99 -2.39 3.90 -27.73
CA GLY A 99 -1.61 4.59 -28.75
C GLY A 99 -1.43 6.10 -28.44
N GLY A 100 -1.01 6.88 -29.44
CA GLY A 100 -0.75 8.32 -29.26
C GLY A 100 0.72 8.66 -29.07
N SER A 101 1.03 9.96 -28.94
CA SER A 101 2.39 10.46 -28.75
C SER A 101 2.50 11.34 -27.50
N CYS A 102 3.65 11.26 -26.85
CA CYS A 102 3.97 12.00 -25.65
C CYS A 102 5.27 12.74 -25.85
N THR A 103 5.31 13.99 -25.40
CA THR A 103 6.54 14.78 -25.33
C THR A 103 6.69 15.37 -23.94
N ALA A 104 7.91 15.38 -23.42
CA ALA A 104 8.22 16.01 -22.14
C ALA A 104 9.57 16.70 -22.19
N LYS A 105 9.72 17.75 -21.39
CA LYS A 105 10.97 18.50 -21.22
C LYS A 105 11.54 18.21 -19.83
N ARG A 106 12.86 18.08 -19.76
CA ARG A 106 13.61 18.02 -18.52
C ARG A 106 13.65 19.40 -17.87
N GLU A 107 13.19 19.47 -16.63
CA GLU A 107 13.24 20.67 -15.79
C GLU A 107 13.90 20.28 -14.46
N GLY A 108 15.22 20.47 -14.38
CA GLY A 108 16.02 19.98 -13.27
C GLY A 108 15.96 18.45 -13.14
N GLY A 109 15.45 17.98 -11.99
CA GLY A 109 15.24 16.56 -11.71
C GLY A 109 13.88 16.02 -12.19
N SER A 110 13.08 16.79 -12.93
CA SER A 110 11.74 16.36 -13.38
C SER A 110 11.67 16.22 -14.90
N LEU A 111 10.75 15.38 -15.37
CA LEU A 111 10.31 15.32 -16.77
C LEU A 111 8.82 15.69 -16.82
N LEU A 112 8.52 16.81 -17.49
CA LEU A 112 7.19 17.41 -17.51
C LEU A 112 6.74 17.68 -18.94
N SER A 113 5.50 17.30 -19.27
CA SER A 113 4.84 17.72 -20.52
C SER A 113 4.30 19.13 -20.42
N ALA A 114 4.01 19.76 -21.57
CA ALA A 114 3.30 21.03 -21.57
C ALA A 114 1.85 20.80 -21.12
N ALA A 115 1.26 21.78 -20.42
CA ALA A 115 -0.11 21.66 -19.91
C ALA A 115 -1.18 21.50 -21.02
N THR A 116 -0.85 21.88 -22.25
CA THR A 116 -1.71 21.80 -23.45
C THR A 116 -1.66 20.44 -24.16
N ASP A 117 -0.75 19.56 -23.76
CA ASP A 117 -0.55 18.29 -24.45
C ASP A 117 -1.67 17.30 -24.08
N SER A 118 -2.12 16.52 -25.07
CA SER A 118 -3.10 15.44 -24.86
C SER A 118 -2.54 14.32 -23.98
N CYS A 119 -1.21 14.14 -24.01
CA CYS A 119 -0.46 13.29 -23.11
C CYS A 119 0.29 14.16 -22.08
N ARG A 120 -0.07 14.04 -20.80
CA ARG A 120 0.62 14.71 -19.70
C ARG A 120 1.57 13.75 -18.98
N LEU A 121 2.86 14.02 -19.09
CA LEU A 121 3.88 13.35 -18.29
C LEU A 121 4.21 14.18 -17.04
N SER A 122 4.23 13.53 -15.88
CA SER A 122 4.60 14.13 -14.59
C SER A 122 5.47 13.17 -13.81
N MET A 123 6.78 13.28 -14.00
CA MET A 123 7.76 12.35 -13.45
C MET A 123 8.93 13.06 -12.79
N VAL A 124 9.53 12.39 -11.80
CA VAL A 124 10.78 12.81 -11.16
C VAL A 124 11.85 11.77 -11.39
N GLN A 125 13.10 12.22 -11.47
CA GLN A 125 14.27 11.38 -11.61
C GLN A 125 14.44 10.59 -10.32
N VAL A 126 14.63 9.27 -10.45
CA VAL A 126 14.73 8.34 -9.33
C VAL A 126 16.00 7.52 -9.39
N VAL A 127 16.42 7.04 -8.22
CA VAL A 127 17.44 6.00 -8.07
C VAL A 127 16.79 4.80 -7.42
N ALA A 128 16.74 3.67 -8.13
CA ALA A 128 16.02 2.48 -7.66
C ALA A 128 16.61 1.87 -6.37
N SER A 129 17.91 2.07 -6.12
CA SER A 129 18.59 1.58 -4.91
C SER A 129 19.82 2.46 -4.65
N PRO A 130 19.64 3.66 -4.07
CA PRO A 130 20.78 4.50 -3.71
C PRO A 130 21.64 3.77 -2.67
N PRO A 131 22.99 3.88 -2.71
CA PRO A 131 23.86 3.26 -1.70
C PRO A 131 23.52 3.67 -0.27
N GLN A 132 22.98 4.88 -0.10
CA GLN A 132 22.40 5.36 1.16
C GLN A 132 21.02 5.97 0.85
N PRO A 133 19.92 5.39 1.36
CA PRO A 133 18.59 5.95 1.14
C PRO A 133 18.42 7.25 1.91
N ALA A 134 17.66 8.18 1.33
CA ALA A 134 17.38 9.48 1.95
C ALA A 134 16.60 9.32 3.26
N VAL A 135 15.85 8.24 3.42
CA VAL A 135 15.20 7.87 4.69
C VAL A 135 15.29 6.35 4.90
N THR A 136 15.66 5.92 6.10
CA THR A 136 15.63 4.50 6.46
C THR A 136 14.19 4.08 6.83
N PRO A 137 13.75 2.85 6.52
CA PRO A 137 12.49 2.34 7.04
C PRO A 137 12.41 2.37 8.58
N GLY A 138 11.24 2.73 9.08
CA GLY A 138 10.92 2.76 10.50
C GLY A 138 9.91 3.85 10.88
N LEU A 139 9.59 3.88 12.17
CA LEU A 139 8.74 4.88 12.78
C LEU A 139 9.55 6.10 13.22
N TYR A 140 9.06 7.29 12.91
CA TYR A 140 9.63 8.57 13.29
C TYR A 140 8.59 9.44 13.99
N ARG A 141 9.04 10.22 14.97
CA ARG A 141 8.24 11.25 15.63
C ARG A 141 8.76 12.63 15.23
N LEU A 142 7.91 13.43 14.60
CA LEU A 142 8.22 14.81 14.26
C LEU A 142 8.20 15.68 15.52
N GLN A 143 8.91 16.82 15.46
CA GLN A 143 8.97 17.81 16.56
C GLN A 143 7.60 18.32 17.04
N ASP A 144 6.58 18.29 16.18
CA ASP A 144 5.21 18.68 16.50
C ASP A 144 4.36 17.51 17.06
N GLY A 145 4.97 16.34 17.27
CA GLY A 145 4.34 15.15 17.84
C GLY A 145 3.75 14.19 16.81
N ARG A 146 3.67 14.57 15.52
CA ARG A 146 3.16 13.68 14.47
C ARG A 146 4.01 12.42 14.34
N LEU A 147 3.33 11.32 14.02
CA LEU A 147 3.93 10.00 13.87
C LEU A 147 3.92 9.59 12.40
N VAL A 148 5.10 9.27 11.90
CA VAL A 148 5.35 8.97 10.49
C VAL A 148 6.03 7.62 10.41
N SER A 149 5.43 6.66 9.72
CA SER A 149 6.05 5.38 9.40
C SER A 149 6.53 5.39 7.95
N VAL A 150 7.81 5.07 7.74
CA VAL A 150 8.39 4.82 6.42
C VAL A 150 8.60 3.32 6.28
N GLY A 151 8.07 2.72 5.22
CA GLY A 151 8.14 1.27 5.02
C GLY A 151 7.99 0.88 3.56
N SER A 152 7.60 -0.36 3.32
CA SER A 152 7.24 -0.87 2.00
C SER A 152 5.75 -1.22 1.97
N PHE A 153 5.19 -1.27 0.76
CA PHE A 153 3.83 -1.73 0.56
C PHE A 153 3.81 -2.76 -0.57
N ALA A 154 3.41 -3.98 -0.24
CA ALA A 154 3.37 -5.11 -1.18
C ALA A 154 4.69 -5.22 -1.97
N ASP A 155 4.60 -5.39 -3.29
CA ASP A 155 5.76 -5.53 -4.18
C ASP A 155 6.12 -4.19 -4.88
N PHE A 156 5.61 -3.04 -4.43
CA PHE A 156 5.96 -1.78 -5.09
C PHE A 156 7.44 -1.42 -4.86
N PRO A 157 8.16 -0.96 -5.90
CA PRO A 157 9.60 -0.69 -5.79
C PRO A 157 9.92 0.58 -5.00
N GLN A 158 8.95 1.47 -4.81
CA GLN A 158 9.14 2.71 -4.04
C GLN A 158 8.79 2.48 -2.57
N PRO A 159 9.59 2.99 -1.61
CA PRO A 159 9.17 3.06 -0.23
C PRO A 159 7.86 3.85 -0.10
N THR A 160 7.07 3.54 0.91
CA THR A 160 5.85 4.29 1.22
C THR A 160 5.97 4.97 2.57
N LEU A 161 5.21 6.04 2.73
CA LEU A 161 5.14 6.83 3.95
C LEU A 161 3.69 6.92 4.40
N ILE A 162 3.44 6.63 5.67
CA ILE A 162 2.15 6.87 6.34
C ILE A 162 2.37 7.89 7.45
N GLU A 163 1.63 9.00 7.44
CA GLU A 163 1.50 9.89 8.60
C GLU A 163 0.16 9.59 9.28
N PHE A 164 0.21 9.00 10.47
CA PHE A 164 -0.97 8.40 11.11
C PHE A 164 -2.04 9.42 11.55
N GLY A 165 -1.65 10.67 11.82
CA GLY A 165 -2.57 11.72 12.29
C GLY A 165 -3.52 12.21 11.21
N SER A 166 -3.00 12.53 10.02
CA SER A 166 -3.80 12.94 8.85
C SER A 166 -4.29 11.77 8.01
N GLY A 167 -3.67 10.59 8.16
CA GLY A 167 -3.88 9.46 7.28
C GLY A 167 -3.12 9.55 5.95
N ARG A 168 -2.30 10.59 5.72
CA ARG A 168 -1.52 10.74 4.48
C ARG A 168 -0.74 9.46 4.17
N TRP A 169 -0.88 9.00 2.93
CA TRP A 169 -0.16 7.82 2.43
C TRP A 169 0.40 8.12 1.04
N THR A 170 1.72 7.99 0.87
CA THR A 170 2.37 8.37 -0.38
C THR A 170 3.61 7.53 -0.68
N PHE A 171 3.98 7.39 -1.95
CA PHE A 171 5.27 6.86 -2.35
C PHE A 171 6.36 7.90 -2.17
N LEU A 172 7.52 7.44 -1.74
CA LEU A 172 8.74 8.22 -1.67
C LEU A 172 9.59 7.94 -2.91
N PHE A 173 9.96 9.00 -3.61
CA PHE A 173 10.79 8.95 -4.80
C PHE A 173 12.22 9.34 -4.42
N GLU A 174 13.09 8.34 -4.26
CA GLU A 174 14.51 8.51 -3.91
C GLU A 174 15.30 9.16 -5.05
N ARG A 175 15.98 10.27 -4.75
CA ARG A 175 16.78 11.04 -5.72
C ARG A 175 18.28 10.87 -5.45
N GLY A 176 19.08 11.06 -6.50
CA GLY A 176 20.54 10.88 -6.44
C GLY A 176 21.30 11.92 -5.60
N ASP A 177 20.63 12.95 -5.11
CA ASP A 177 21.18 14.00 -4.23
C ASP A 177 20.96 13.70 -2.72
N GLY A 178 20.56 12.48 -2.37
CA GLY A 178 20.35 12.05 -0.98
C GLY A 178 19.06 12.58 -0.37
N VAL A 179 18.07 12.83 -1.22
CA VAL A 179 16.75 13.37 -0.87
C VAL A 179 15.66 12.47 -1.41
N ALA A 180 14.61 12.24 -0.65
CA ALA A 180 13.38 11.62 -1.14
C ALA A 180 12.30 12.69 -1.29
N THR A 181 11.50 12.60 -2.36
CA THR A 181 10.38 13.51 -2.58
C THR A 181 9.07 12.76 -2.65
N ALA A 182 7.96 13.43 -2.33
CA ALA A 182 6.62 12.94 -2.58
C ALA A 182 5.70 14.06 -3.07
N GLY A 183 4.76 13.71 -3.94
CA GLY A 183 3.81 14.65 -4.51
C GLY A 183 2.45 14.64 -3.80
N PRO A 184 1.38 15.01 -4.52
CA PRO A 184 0.06 15.22 -3.94
C PRO A 184 -0.74 13.94 -3.68
N SER A 185 -0.37 12.80 -4.27
CA SER A 185 -1.09 11.52 -4.14
C SER A 185 -0.12 10.35 -3.96
N LEU A 186 -0.65 9.13 -3.89
CA LEU A 186 0.12 7.92 -3.67
C LEU A 186 1.19 7.72 -4.74
N GLN A 187 0.80 7.85 -6.01
CA GLN A 187 1.67 7.61 -7.16
C GLN A 187 2.14 8.88 -7.87
N SER A 188 1.56 10.05 -7.58
CA SER A 188 2.00 11.29 -8.23
C SER A 188 3.22 11.89 -7.51
N PRO A 189 4.38 12.01 -8.19
CA PRO A 189 5.57 12.64 -7.60
C PRO A 189 5.56 14.18 -7.74
N TRP A 190 4.67 14.74 -8.58
CA TRP A 190 4.70 16.14 -8.99
C TRP A 190 3.32 16.82 -8.89
N PRO A 191 3.24 18.12 -8.51
CA PRO A 191 4.32 18.94 -7.98
C PRO A 191 4.84 18.38 -6.65
N VAL A 192 6.14 18.54 -6.38
CA VAL A 192 6.73 18.10 -5.11
C VAL A 192 6.03 18.81 -3.95
N ARG A 193 5.46 18.03 -3.03
CA ARG A 193 4.75 18.52 -1.83
C ARG A 193 5.51 18.25 -0.55
N LEU A 194 6.37 17.24 -0.57
CA LEU A 194 7.17 16.81 0.58
C LEU A 194 8.58 16.48 0.12
N THR A 195 9.55 16.95 0.88
CA THR A 195 10.96 16.63 0.74
C THR A 195 11.45 16.04 2.06
N LEU A 196 12.10 14.89 2.00
CA LEU A 196 12.71 14.20 3.14
C LEU A 196 14.22 14.08 2.92
N LYS A 197 14.98 14.30 3.99
CA LYS A 197 16.43 14.16 3.94
C LYS A 197 16.97 13.61 5.26
N ARG A 198 17.84 12.61 5.18
CA ARG A 198 18.61 12.11 6.33
C ARG A 198 19.46 13.24 6.91
N LEU A 199 19.37 13.45 8.21
CA LEU A 199 20.24 14.34 8.95
C LEU A 199 21.34 13.52 9.65
N PRO A 200 22.48 14.14 10.00
CA PRO A 200 23.44 13.51 10.90
C PRO A 200 22.76 13.04 12.18
N GLU A 201 23.17 11.87 12.67
CA GLU A 201 22.67 11.31 13.91
C GLU A 201 22.96 12.25 15.08
N GLN A 202 22.05 12.28 16.05
CA GLN A 202 22.26 12.97 17.33
C GLN A 202 22.24 11.90 18.43
N GLY A 203 23.42 11.59 18.97
CA GLY A 203 23.60 10.38 19.79
C GLY A 203 23.51 9.14 18.90
N SER A 204 22.63 8.19 19.25
CA SER A 204 22.39 6.94 18.51
C SER A 204 21.11 6.95 17.67
N ARG A 205 20.41 8.09 17.60
CA ARG A 205 19.11 8.19 16.92
C ARG A 205 19.27 8.79 15.53
N GLU A 206 18.82 8.03 14.53
CA GLU A 206 18.62 8.55 13.19
C GLU A 206 17.62 9.72 13.20
N ARG A 207 17.88 10.70 12.34
CA ARG A 207 17.07 11.90 12.21
C ARG A 207 16.72 12.14 10.74
N LEU A 208 15.53 12.69 10.52
CA LEU A 208 15.07 13.12 9.21
C LEU A 208 14.68 14.60 9.24
N LEU A 209 14.99 15.32 8.17
CA LEU A 209 14.40 16.61 7.87
C LEU A 209 13.11 16.37 7.08
N TRP A 210 12.01 16.92 7.58
CA TRP A 210 10.69 16.90 6.97
C TRP A 210 10.36 18.30 6.46
N ALA A 211 10.28 18.48 5.16
CA ALA A 211 9.99 19.77 4.55
C ALA A 211 8.78 19.69 3.62
N GLU A 212 7.64 20.19 4.09
CA GLU A 212 6.43 20.36 3.29
C GLU A 212 6.43 21.72 2.57
N THR A 213 5.95 21.74 1.33
CA THR A 213 5.86 22.97 0.53
C THR A 213 4.97 24.01 1.22
N GLY A 214 5.54 25.17 1.55
CA GLY A 214 4.81 26.26 2.21
C GLY A 214 4.76 26.18 3.74
N ALA A 215 5.37 25.15 4.34
CA ALA A 215 5.46 24.99 5.79
C ALA A 215 6.90 25.16 6.29
N LYS A 216 7.04 25.45 7.59
CA LYS A 216 8.36 25.43 8.25
C LYS A 216 8.87 23.98 8.31
N PRO A 217 10.13 23.70 7.93
CA PRO A 217 10.69 22.36 8.07
C PRO A 217 10.72 21.89 9.53
N LEU A 218 10.48 20.60 9.72
CA LEU A 218 10.51 19.91 11.00
C LEU A 218 11.62 18.88 11.00
N VAL A 219 12.11 18.54 12.19
CA VAL A 219 12.98 17.38 12.39
C VAL A 219 12.12 16.23 12.93
N GLY A 220 12.30 15.05 12.37
CA GLY A 220 11.82 13.79 12.93
C GLY A 220 12.97 13.01 13.56
N GLU A 221 12.69 12.37 14.69
CA GLU A 221 13.60 11.43 15.35
C GLU A 221 13.04 10.01 15.27
N ARG A 222 13.92 9.03 15.05
CA ARG A 222 13.52 7.63 15.01
C ARG A 222 12.97 7.20 16.37
N VAL A 223 11.82 6.52 16.35
CA VAL A 223 11.22 5.92 17.54
C VAL A 223 11.84 4.55 17.76
N ASP A 224 12.40 4.34 18.95
CA ASP A 224 13.00 3.07 19.33
C ASP A 224 11.89 2.03 19.54
N ILE A 225 11.98 0.91 18.82
CA ILE A 225 11.10 -0.26 18.93
C ILE A 225 11.98 -1.47 19.22
N ILE A 226 11.61 -2.25 20.23
CA ILE A 226 12.30 -3.51 20.52
C ILE A 226 11.74 -4.56 19.57
N GLU A 227 12.60 -5.14 18.73
CA GLU A 227 12.23 -6.22 17.83
C GLU A 227 12.73 -7.57 18.36
N ARG A 228 11.83 -8.54 18.44
CA ARG A 228 12.15 -9.90 18.86
C ARG A 228 11.67 -10.89 17.80
N PRO A 229 12.58 -11.50 17.03
CA PRO A 229 12.23 -12.62 16.16
C PRO A 229 11.70 -13.78 17.00
N LEU A 230 10.59 -14.37 16.57
CA LEU A 230 9.92 -15.48 17.22
C LEU A 230 9.68 -16.61 16.23
N ARG A 231 9.77 -17.85 16.73
CA ARG A 231 9.34 -19.06 16.03
C ARG A 231 8.46 -19.89 16.96
N TRP A 232 7.41 -20.47 16.40
CA TRP A 232 6.50 -21.36 17.12
C TRP A 232 5.95 -22.41 16.18
N THR A 233 5.13 -23.31 16.74
CA THR A 233 4.49 -24.37 15.97
C THR A 233 2.98 -24.30 16.05
N ASN A 234 2.34 -24.71 14.96
CA ASN A 234 0.94 -25.11 14.92
C ASN A 234 0.90 -26.59 14.51
N GLY A 235 0.76 -27.49 15.49
CA GLY A 235 1.01 -28.92 15.26
C GLY A 235 2.46 -29.17 14.82
N ALA A 236 2.65 -29.82 13.68
CA ALA A 236 3.97 -30.07 13.09
C ALA A 236 4.53 -28.91 12.25
N LEU A 237 3.69 -27.90 11.95
CA LEU A 237 4.06 -26.75 11.12
C LEU A 237 4.87 -25.74 11.94
N SER A 238 6.00 -25.25 11.41
CA SER A 238 6.74 -24.13 12.01
C SER A 238 6.39 -22.81 11.35
N LEU A 239 6.08 -21.81 12.19
CA LEU A 239 5.77 -20.45 11.81
C LEU A 239 6.85 -19.49 12.32
N ALA A 240 7.03 -18.38 11.61
CA ALA A 240 8.03 -17.37 11.90
C ALA A 240 7.41 -15.97 11.93
N GLY A 241 7.76 -15.19 12.93
CA GLY A 241 7.27 -13.82 13.09
C GLY A 241 8.24 -12.92 13.82
N THR A 242 7.88 -11.65 13.91
CA THR A 242 8.63 -10.62 14.63
C THR A 242 7.66 -9.92 15.58
N LEU A 243 7.98 -9.97 16.87
CA LEU A 243 7.27 -9.20 17.89
C LEU A 243 7.92 -7.83 18.02
N LEU A 244 7.15 -6.79 17.74
CA LEU A 244 7.53 -5.40 17.95
C LEU A 244 6.95 -4.94 19.30
N LEU A 245 7.81 -4.40 20.15
CA LEU A 245 7.50 -4.01 21.52
C LEU A 245 7.81 -2.51 21.73
N PRO A 246 6.93 -1.78 22.44
CA PRO A 246 7.28 -0.48 22.99
C PRO A 246 8.52 -0.57 23.90
N THR A 247 9.30 0.50 23.99
CA THR A 247 10.43 0.62 24.93
C THR A 247 10.00 1.00 26.34
N THR A 248 8.74 1.41 26.52
CA THR A 248 8.14 1.67 27.83
C THR A 248 8.04 0.40 28.67
N PRO A 249 8.03 0.48 30.02
CA PRO A 249 7.83 -0.69 30.86
C PRO A 249 6.53 -1.44 30.54
N GLY A 250 6.63 -2.77 30.42
CA GLY A 250 5.50 -3.67 30.21
C GLY A 250 4.83 -4.14 31.52
N PRO A 251 3.93 -5.13 31.46
CA PRO A 251 3.54 -5.87 30.26
C PRO A 251 2.57 -5.10 29.35
N HIS A 252 2.65 -5.33 28.04
CA HIS A 252 1.83 -4.65 27.03
C HIS A 252 0.65 -5.49 26.57
N ALA A 253 -0.52 -4.88 26.40
CA ALA A 253 -1.55 -5.45 25.53
C ALA A 253 -0.94 -5.69 24.14
N THR A 254 -1.29 -6.79 23.50
CA THR A 254 -0.63 -7.23 22.26
C THR A 254 -1.66 -7.54 21.19
N VAL A 255 -1.32 -7.22 19.93
CA VAL A 255 -2.15 -7.55 18.78
C VAL A 255 -1.38 -8.46 17.82
N VAL A 256 -2.01 -9.56 17.41
CA VAL A 256 -1.53 -10.43 16.33
C VAL A 256 -2.12 -9.92 15.02
N LEU A 257 -1.26 -9.53 14.07
CA LEU A 257 -1.72 -9.09 12.75
C LEU A 257 -1.88 -10.30 11.85
N SER A 258 -3.12 -10.73 11.63
CA SER A 258 -3.45 -11.80 10.69
C SER A 258 -3.20 -11.31 9.26
N PRO A 259 -2.43 -12.04 8.45
CA PRO A 259 -2.18 -11.69 7.06
C PRO A 259 -3.47 -11.57 6.23
N MET A 260 -3.46 -10.65 5.27
CA MET A 260 -4.46 -10.46 4.22
C MET A 260 -4.49 -11.66 3.25
N SER A 261 -5.29 -11.55 2.17
CA SER A 261 -5.36 -12.55 1.10
C SER A 261 -4.06 -12.69 0.30
N THR A 262 -3.19 -11.67 0.31
CA THR A 262 -1.91 -11.69 -0.39
C THR A 262 -0.91 -12.66 0.24
N ASN A 263 0.03 -13.15 -0.56
CA ASN A 263 1.16 -13.96 -0.08
C ASN A 263 2.37 -13.08 0.25
N ALA A 264 2.12 -11.84 0.68
CA ALA A 264 3.17 -10.91 1.06
C ALA A 264 3.84 -11.38 2.37
N PRO A 265 5.17 -11.18 2.51
CA PRO A 265 5.88 -11.49 3.75
C PRO A 265 5.42 -10.57 4.90
N ARG A 266 5.75 -10.94 6.14
CA ARG A 266 5.34 -10.22 7.36
C ARG A 266 5.64 -8.72 7.34
N GLU A 267 6.69 -8.31 6.65
CA GLU A 267 7.14 -6.93 6.54
C GLU A 267 6.11 -6.01 5.86
N ALA A 268 5.22 -6.56 5.03
CA ALA A 268 4.10 -5.81 4.46
C ALA A 268 3.11 -5.28 5.52
N TYR A 269 3.17 -5.78 6.76
CA TYR A 269 2.34 -5.37 7.89
C TYR A 269 3.10 -4.50 8.91
N ARG A 270 4.36 -4.16 8.63
CA ARG A 270 5.22 -3.44 9.57
C ARG A 270 4.64 -2.09 9.95
N GLN A 271 4.15 -1.31 8.98
CA GLN A 271 3.64 0.03 9.27
C GLN A 271 2.38 -0.02 10.16
N GLN A 272 1.52 -1.03 9.98
CA GLN A 272 0.38 -1.27 10.87
C GLN A 272 0.85 -1.71 12.27
N ALA A 273 1.88 -2.55 12.37
CA ALA A 273 2.46 -2.93 13.65
C ALA A 273 3.08 -1.73 14.38
N GLU A 274 3.81 -0.87 13.66
CA GLU A 274 4.37 0.39 14.15
C GLU A 274 3.28 1.35 14.65
N PHE A 275 2.12 1.40 13.97
CA PHE A 275 0.96 2.13 14.48
C PHE A 275 0.55 1.61 15.86
N PHE A 276 0.34 0.31 16.03
CA PHE A 276 -0.05 -0.25 17.34
C PHE A 276 1.01 -0.03 18.43
N VAL A 277 2.29 -0.17 18.08
CA VAL A 277 3.43 0.14 18.98
C VAL A 277 3.44 1.60 19.40
N SER A 278 3.15 2.51 18.47
CA SER A 278 3.05 3.94 18.77
C SER A 278 1.91 4.28 19.74
N GLN A 279 0.90 3.41 19.86
CA GLN A 279 -0.21 3.52 20.81
C GLN A 279 0.03 2.77 22.13
N GLY A 280 1.22 2.17 22.30
CA GLY A 280 1.65 1.48 23.52
C GLY A 280 1.29 -0.01 23.59
N LEU A 281 0.80 -0.60 22.49
CA LEU A 281 0.58 -2.05 22.38
C LEU A 281 1.85 -2.73 21.83
N ALA A 282 2.07 -4.00 22.11
CA ALA A 282 2.98 -4.81 21.31
C ALA A 282 2.25 -5.32 20.06
N ALA A 283 2.99 -5.61 18.99
CA ALA A 283 2.41 -6.12 17.74
C ALA A 283 3.24 -7.29 17.21
N LEU A 284 2.58 -8.41 16.91
CA LEU A 284 3.21 -9.56 16.25
C LEU A 284 2.80 -9.56 14.77
N ILE A 285 3.79 -9.39 13.90
CA ILE A 285 3.68 -9.66 12.46
C ILE A 285 4.30 -11.02 12.17
N TYR A 286 3.71 -11.79 11.26
CA TYR A 286 4.22 -13.13 10.95
C TYR A 286 4.01 -13.53 9.52
N ASP A 287 4.88 -14.41 9.03
CA ASP A 287 4.73 -14.96 7.69
C ASP A 287 3.61 -16.00 7.71
N LYS A 288 2.66 -15.85 6.79
CA LYS A 288 1.62 -16.86 6.55
C LYS A 288 2.27 -18.21 6.25
N ARG A 289 1.60 -19.31 6.57
CA ARG A 289 2.09 -20.64 6.17
C ARG A 289 2.39 -20.72 4.67
N GLY A 290 3.55 -21.29 4.33
CA GLY A 290 4.07 -21.36 2.96
C GLY A 290 4.62 -20.04 2.40
N VAL A 291 4.73 -18.99 3.21
CA VAL A 291 5.29 -17.68 2.82
C VAL A 291 6.53 -17.38 3.67
N GLY A 292 7.49 -16.67 3.08
CA GLY A 292 8.68 -16.19 3.79
C GLY A 292 9.44 -17.32 4.49
N GLU A 293 9.62 -17.20 5.80
CA GLU A 293 10.32 -18.20 6.61
C GLU A 293 9.39 -19.24 7.26
N SER A 294 8.07 -19.05 7.17
CA SER A 294 7.09 -20.02 7.64
C SER A 294 7.03 -21.22 6.69
N LYS A 295 6.97 -22.44 7.24
CA LYS A 295 6.90 -23.67 6.46
C LYS A 295 5.47 -23.93 5.95
N GLY A 296 5.27 -25.03 5.22
CA GLY A 296 3.97 -25.47 4.69
C GLY A 296 3.77 -25.15 3.21
N ASP A 297 2.59 -25.50 2.68
CA ASP A 297 2.15 -25.13 1.32
C ASP A 297 0.94 -24.20 1.40
N ILE A 298 1.09 -22.99 0.86
CA ILE A 298 0.01 -22.00 0.77
C ILE A 298 -1.16 -22.53 -0.09
N ARG A 299 -0.87 -23.42 -1.05
CA ARG A 299 -1.86 -24.10 -1.90
C ARG A 299 -2.59 -25.23 -1.18
N ASP A 300 -2.37 -25.45 0.10
CA ASP A 300 -3.19 -26.37 0.92
C ASP A 300 -3.88 -25.65 2.09
N THR A 301 -3.74 -24.32 2.15
CA THR A 301 -4.20 -23.50 3.28
C THR A 301 -5.66 -23.06 3.15
N GLY A 302 -6.48 -23.26 4.18
CA GLY A 302 -7.84 -22.69 4.29
C GLY A 302 -8.00 -21.62 5.38
N LEU A 303 -9.20 -21.06 5.55
CA LEU A 303 -9.45 -20.03 6.58
C LEU A 303 -9.32 -20.58 8.01
N ASN A 304 -9.68 -21.86 8.22
CA ASN A 304 -9.56 -22.53 9.51
C ASN A 304 -8.10 -22.69 9.93
N ASP A 305 -7.26 -23.11 8.99
CA ASP A 305 -5.82 -23.20 9.15
C ASP A 305 -5.18 -21.88 9.59
N LEU A 306 -5.58 -20.78 8.94
CA LEU A 306 -5.10 -19.44 9.27
C LEU A 306 -5.57 -18.98 10.65
N ALA A 307 -6.79 -19.33 11.05
CA ALA A 307 -7.28 -19.06 12.39
C ALA A 307 -6.50 -19.86 13.44
N ASP A 308 -6.17 -21.11 13.15
CA ASP A 308 -5.36 -21.94 14.05
C ASP A 308 -3.92 -21.43 14.17
N ASP A 309 -3.35 -20.87 13.09
CA ASP A 309 -2.05 -20.18 13.13
C ASP A 309 -2.09 -18.94 14.04
N ALA A 310 -3.14 -18.13 13.93
CA ALA A 310 -3.34 -16.97 14.81
C ALA A 310 -3.54 -17.40 16.28
N ILE A 311 -4.30 -18.48 16.54
CA ILE A 311 -4.46 -19.04 17.89
C ILE A 311 -3.12 -19.54 18.44
N ALA A 312 -2.31 -20.22 17.62
CA ALA A 312 -0.99 -20.68 18.04
C ALA A 312 -0.06 -19.51 18.38
N ALA A 313 -0.13 -18.42 17.62
CA ALA A 313 0.59 -17.19 17.90
C ALA A 313 0.14 -16.55 19.23
N VAL A 314 -1.17 -16.50 19.51
CA VAL A 314 -1.71 -16.03 20.78
C VAL A 314 -1.19 -16.88 21.95
N ARG A 315 -1.16 -18.21 21.81
CA ARG A 315 -0.64 -19.13 22.85
C ARG A 315 0.85 -18.91 23.14
N LEU A 316 1.65 -18.67 22.10
CA LEU A 316 3.06 -18.30 22.25
C LEU A 316 3.21 -16.98 23.04
N LEU A 317 2.44 -15.97 22.66
CA LEU A 317 2.51 -14.63 23.25
C LEU A 317 2.16 -14.62 24.73
N LYS A 318 1.26 -15.50 25.20
CA LYS A 318 0.96 -15.68 26.63
C LYS A 318 2.18 -16.05 27.49
N GLN A 319 3.23 -16.61 26.89
CA GLN A 319 4.45 -17.03 27.56
C GLN A 319 5.63 -16.10 27.23
N THR A 320 5.40 -15.00 26.51
CA THR A 320 6.46 -14.15 25.99
C THR A 320 6.74 -12.96 26.92
N PRO A 321 7.99 -12.74 27.38
CA PRO A 321 8.32 -11.61 28.25
C PRO A 321 7.96 -10.25 27.65
N GLY A 322 7.32 -9.39 28.44
CA GLY A 322 6.86 -8.06 28.02
C GLY A 322 5.43 -8.03 27.47
N VAL A 323 4.78 -9.18 27.28
CA VAL A 323 3.38 -9.29 26.84
C VAL A 323 2.45 -9.51 28.04
N ASP A 324 1.29 -8.85 28.05
CA ASP A 324 0.22 -9.13 29.02
C ASP A 324 -0.60 -10.34 28.53
N PRO A 325 -0.53 -11.51 29.19
CA PRO A 325 -1.16 -12.74 28.73
C PRO A 325 -2.70 -12.69 28.74
N ARG A 326 -3.31 -11.66 29.33
CA ARG A 326 -4.76 -11.48 29.40
C ARG A 326 -5.30 -10.49 28.36
N ARG A 327 -4.41 -9.78 27.64
CA ARG A 327 -4.78 -8.71 26.70
C ARG A 327 -4.13 -8.94 25.34
N ILE A 328 -4.34 -10.11 24.75
CA ILE A 328 -3.85 -10.46 23.42
C ILE A 328 -5.02 -10.57 22.46
N GLY A 329 -5.09 -9.69 21.47
CA GLY A 329 -6.14 -9.69 20.45
C GLY A 329 -5.63 -10.05 19.07
N VAL A 330 -6.56 -10.16 18.11
CA VAL A 330 -6.26 -10.41 16.70
C VAL A 330 -6.81 -9.28 15.85
N TRP A 331 -5.95 -8.71 15.01
CA TRP A 331 -6.32 -7.76 13.97
C TRP A 331 -6.34 -8.48 12.62
N GLY A 332 -7.31 -8.15 11.76
CA GLY A 332 -7.36 -8.70 10.41
C GLY A 332 -8.02 -7.76 9.42
N HIS A 333 -7.42 -7.64 8.23
CA HIS A 333 -7.97 -6.88 7.10
C HIS A 333 -8.42 -7.82 5.98
N SER A 334 -9.55 -7.50 5.33
CA SER A 334 -10.11 -8.28 4.23
C SER A 334 -10.32 -9.76 4.62
N GLN A 335 -9.63 -10.71 3.99
CA GLN A 335 -9.62 -12.14 4.40
C GLN A 335 -9.29 -12.32 5.90
N GLY A 336 -8.39 -11.50 6.45
CA GLY A 336 -8.08 -11.51 7.89
C GLY A 336 -9.29 -11.16 8.77
N GLY A 337 -10.26 -10.42 8.23
CA GLY A 337 -11.54 -10.12 8.87
C GLY A 337 -12.45 -11.34 9.04
N TRP A 338 -12.26 -12.43 8.27
CA TRP A 338 -12.86 -13.73 8.61
C TRP A 338 -12.03 -14.47 9.67
N VAL A 339 -10.70 -14.48 9.49
CA VAL A 339 -9.76 -15.24 10.33
C VAL A 339 -9.83 -14.81 11.80
N ALA A 340 -9.82 -13.50 12.08
CA ALA A 340 -9.77 -13.00 13.45
C ALA A 340 -11.02 -13.38 14.29
N PRO A 341 -12.26 -13.22 13.80
CA PRO A 341 -13.46 -13.74 14.46
C PRO A 341 -13.49 -15.26 14.59
N ILE A 342 -12.99 -16.03 13.61
CA ILE A 342 -12.89 -17.50 13.73
C ILE A 342 -11.96 -17.86 14.89
N ALA A 343 -10.81 -17.19 14.99
CA ALA A 343 -9.86 -17.40 16.08
C ALA A 343 -10.50 -17.09 17.45
N ALA A 344 -11.18 -15.96 17.58
CA ALA A 344 -11.88 -15.56 18.80
C ALA A 344 -13.04 -16.50 19.17
N ALA A 345 -13.74 -17.05 18.18
CA ALA A 345 -14.83 -18.00 18.39
C ALA A 345 -14.36 -19.39 18.83
N ARG A 346 -13.07 -19.72 18.62
CA ARG A 346 -12.48 -21.05 18.89
C ARG A 346 -11.52 -21.07 20.08
N SER A 347 -11.08 -19.90 20.53
CA SER A 347 -10.10 -19.79 21.61
C SER A 347 -10.51 -18.71 22.59
N SER A 348 -10.68 -19.09 23.85
CA SER A 348 -10.90 -18.16 24.97
C SER A 348 -9.67 -17.32 25.30
N ASP A 349 -8.52 -17.60 24.67
CA ASP A 349 -7.28 -16.85 24.88
C ASP A 349 -7.21 -15.57 24.04
N VAL A 350 -8.06 -15.43 23.02
CA VAL A 350 -8.18 -14.18 22.26
C VAL A 350 -9.01 -13.19 23.07
N ALA A 351 -8.44 -12.06 23.44
CA ALA A 351 -9.06 -11.08 24.33
C ALA A 351 -9.90 -10.01 23.61
N PHE A 352 -9.63 -9.74 22.32
CA PHE A 352 -10.37 -8.78 21.51
C PHE A 352 -10.14 -9.00 20.01
N VAL A 353 -11.01 -8.43 19.17
CA VAL A 353 -10.92 -8.48 17.70
C VAL A 353 -10.98 -7.09 17.08
N ILE A 354 -10.10 -6.81 16.12
CA ILE A 354 -10.22 -5.65 15.22
C ILE A 354 -10.31 -6.18 13.77
N ALA A 355 -11.48 -6.04 13.14
CA ALA A 355 -11.73 -6.44 11.77
C ALA A 355 -11.87 -5.21 10.86
N GLN A 356 -11.16 -5.19 9.74
CA GLN A 356 -11.18 -4.07 8.80
C GLN A 356 -11.54 -4.55 7.41
N SER A 357 -12.59 -3.99 6.83
CA SER A 357 -13.19 -4.46 5.58
C SER A 357 -13.34 -5.99 5.58
N GLY A 358 -13.76 -6.54 6.72
CA GLY A 358 -13.97 -7.97 6.91
C GLY A 358 -15.33 -8.38 6.38
N PRO A 359 -15.43 -9.16 5.29
CA PRO A 359 -16.73 -9.55 4.75
C PRO A 359 -17.51 -10.39 5.77
N SER A 360 -18.82 -10.23 5.82
CA SER A 360 -19.71 -11.13 6.60
C SER A 360 -20.58 -11.99 5.69
N VAL A 361 -20.10 -12.20 4.46
CA VAL A 361 -20.69 -13.03 3.41
C VAL A 361 -19.71 -14.15 3.04
N THR A 362 -20.14 -15.09 2.21
CA THR A 362 -19.23 -16.10 1.63
C THR A 362 -18.24 -15.45 0.67
N ALA A 363 -17.11 -16.10 0.42
CA ALA A 363 -16.15 -15.61 -0.56
C ALA A 363 -16.75 -15.57 -1.99
N ALA A 364 -17.67 -16.49 -2.32
CA ALA A 364 -18.38 -16.49 -3.59
C ALA A 364 -19.28 -15.25 -3.75
N GLU A 365 -20.08 -14.92 -2.72
CA GLU A 365 -20.93 -13.72 -2.74
C GLU A 365 -20.08 -12.43 -2.84
N GLN A 366 -18.95 -12.40 -2.11
CA GLN A 366 -17.99 -11.30 -2.21
C GLN A 366 -17.42 -11.14 -3.63
N GLU A 367 -17.02 -12.23 -4.29
CA GLU A 367 -16.38 -12.16 -5.61
C GLU A 367 -17.35 -11.73 -6.71
N ILE A 368 -18.59 -12.23 -6.67
CA ILE A 368 -19.66 -11.75 -7.56
C ILE A 368 -19.86 -10.24 -7.39
N TYR A 369 -19.95 -9.77 -6.14
CA TYR A 369 -20.06 -8.33 -5.86
C TYR A 369 -18.86 -7.54 -6.39
N ARG A 370 -17.63 -8.07 -6.22
CA ARG A 370 -16.40 -7.44 -6.69
C ARG A 370 -16.39 -7.30 -8.21
N VAL A 371 -16.75 -8.34 -8.95
CA VAL A 371 -16.80 -8.33 -10.42
C VAL A 371 -17.79 -7.28 -10.90
N GLU A 372 -19.01 -7.28 -10.36
CA GLU A 372 -20.06 -6.33 -10.73
C GLU A 372 -19.64 -4.88 -10.46
N THR A 373 -19.06 -4.63 -9.29
CA THR A 373 -18.67 -3.29 -8.85
C THR A 373 -17.43 -2.78 -9.59
N SER A 374 -16.46 -3.66 -9.88
CA SER A 374 -15.27 -3.33 -10.67
C SER A 374 -15.64 -3.02 -12.12
N ALA A 375 -16.55 -3.80 -12.74
CA ALA A 375 -17.06 -3.52 -14.08
C ALA A 375 -17.73 -2.12 -14.16
N ARG A 376 -18.52 -1.75 -13.15
CA ARG A 376 -19.10 -0.40 -13.06
C ARG A 376 -18.03 0.70 -12.95
N ASN A 377 -17.01 0.49 -12.11
CA ASN A 377 -15.92 1.46 -11.92
C ASN A 377 -15.08 1.70 -13.17
N GLU A 378 -14.98 0.69 -14.04
CA GLU A 378 -14.31 0.80 -15.33
C GLU A 378 -15.18 1.48 -16.41
N GLY A 379 -16.40 1.87 -16.07
CA GLY A 379 -17.33 2.54 -16.98
C GLY A 379 -17.91 1.60 -18.04
N LEU A 380 -18.03 0.31 -17.74
CA LEU A 380 -18.72 -0.64 -18.60
C LEU A 380 -20.23 -0.37 -18.60
N SER A 381 -20.89 -0.68 -19.71
CA SER A 381 -22.33 -0.53 -19.85
C SER A 381 -23.10 -1.45 -18.90
N PRO A 382 -24.35 -1.13 -18.53
CA PRO A 382 -25.17 -2.00 -17.69
C PRO A 382 -25.27 -3.44 -18.19
N ASP A 383 -25.31 -3.65 -19.50
CA ASP A 383 -25.35 -4.98 -20.11
C ASP A 383 -24.02 -5.73 -19.94
N GLU A 384 -22.88 -5.06 -20.16
CA GLU A 384 -21.55 -5.64 -19.93
C GLU A 384 -21.34 -5.98 -18.44
N VAL A 385 -21.81 -5.14 -17.52
CA VAL A 385 -21.78 -5.39 -16.07
C VAL A 385 -22.62 -6.62 -15.72
N ALA A 386 -23.84 -6.70 -16.26
CA ALA A 386 -24.74 -7.83 -16.02
C ALA A 386 -24.16 -9.14 -16.58
N GLU A 387 -23.53 -9.10 -17.75
CA GLU A 387 -22.88 -10.23 -18.38
C GLU A 387 -21.69 -10.74 -17.56
N ALA A 388 -20.79 -9.84 -17.12
CA ALA A 388 -19.65 -10.20 -16.28
C ALA A 388 -20.10 -10.86 -14.96
N ALA A 389 -21.11 -10.28 -14.31
CA ALA A 389 -21.66 -10.82 -13.07
C ALA A 389 -22.41 -12.15 -13.29
N ASP A 390 -23.05 -12.37 -14.44
CA ASP A 390 -23.68 -13.65 -14.78
C ASP A 390 -22.64 -14.75 -15.01
N TYR A 391 -21.54 -14.43 -15.69
CA TYR A 391 -20.42 -15.35 -15.84
C TYR A 391 -19.88 -15.78 -14.48
N GLU A 392 -19.58 -14.82 -13.60
CA GLU A 392 -19.04 -15.11 -12.26
C GLU A 392 -20.03 -15.92 -11.41
N ARG A 393 -21.33 -15.60 -11.46
CA ARG A 393 -22.37 -16.40 -10.79
C ARG A 393 -22.40 -17.84 -11.28
N ARG A 394 -22.26 -18.09 -12.58
CA ARG A 394 -22.24 -19.44 -13.15
C ARG A 394 -20.95 -20.18 -12.77
N LEU A 395 -19.83 -19.48 -12.73
CA LEU A 395 -18.57 -20.04 -12.25
C LEU A 395 -18.69 -20.49 -10.78
N MET A 396 -19.22 -19.62 -9.91
CA MET A 396 -19.47 -19.95 -8.51
C MET A 396 -20.48 -21.09 -8.37
N HIS A 397 -21.56 -21.09 -9.15
CA HIS A 397 -22.52 -22.20 -9.17
C HIS A 397 -21.85 -23.53 -9.54
N TRP A 398 -20.97 -23.56 -10.55
CA TRP A 398 -20.20 -24.77 -10.88
C TRP A 398 -19.26 -25.18 -9.73
N VAL A 399 -18.62 -24.23 -9.04
CA VAL A 399 -17.80 -24.53 -7.85
C VAL A 399 -18.64 -25.20 -6.74
N GLU A 400 -19.90 -24.82 -6.60
CA GLU A 400 -20.81 -25.38 -5.61
C GLU A 400 -21.35 -26.76 -5.99
N THR A 401 -21.86 -26.91 -7.21
CA THR A 401 -22.68 -28.06 -7.62
C THR A 401 -21.94 -29.01 -8.58
N GLY A 402 -20.96 -28.51 -9.32
CA GLY A 402 -20.34 -29.18 -10.46
C GLY A 402 -21.16 -29.07 -11.76
N GLU A 403 -22.31 -28.39 -11.73
CA GLU A 403 -23.20 -28.25 -12.89
C GLU A 403 -22.84 -27.03 -13.74
N GLY A 404 -23.25 -27.02 -15.02
CA GLY A 404 -23.04 -25.86 -15.92
C GLY A 404 -21.65 -25.75 -16.56
N ARG A 405 -20.80 -26.77 -16.39
CA ARG A 405 -19.42 -26.81 -16.93
C ARG A 405 -19.33 -26.52 -18.43
N GLU A 406 -20.16 -27.16 -19.25
CA GLU A 406 -20.10 -27.01 -20.72
C GLU A 406 -20.31 -25.56 -21.17
N TRP A 407 -21.20 -24.84 -20.47
CA TRP A 407 -21.42 -23.42 -20.75
C TRP A 407 -20.18 -22.58 -20.42
N LEU A 408 -19.52 -22.84 -19.28
CA LEU A 408 -18.32 -22.12 -18.86
C LEU A 408 -17.15 -22.34 -19.84
N GLU A 409 -16.94 -23.58 -20.29
CA GLU A 409 -15.89 -23.91 -21.27
C GLU A 409 -16.18 -23.29 -22.64
N ALA A 410 -17.45 -23.24 -23.07
CA ALA A 410 -17.85 -22.57 -24.30
C ALA A 410 -17.69 -21.04 -24.21
N ALA A 411 -18.07 -20.45 -23.07
CA ALA A 411 -17.88 -19.04 -22.79
C ALA A 411 -16.39 -18.66 -22.75
N ALA A 412 -15.54 -19.50 -22.17
CA ALA A 412 -14.08 -19.30 -22.15
C ALA A 412 -13.44 -19.25 -23.54
N ARG A 413 -14.06 -19.85 -24.56
CA ARG A 413 -13.57 -19.79 -25.95
C ARG A 413 -14.07 -18.57 -26.73
N THR A 414 -15.16 -17.95 -26.27
CA THR A 414 -15.91 -16.95 -27.05
C THR A 414 -15.94 -15.56 -26.41
N LYS A 415 -15.72 -15.45 -25.11
CA LYS A 415 -15.86 -14.20 -24.34
C LYS A 415 -14.54 -13.62 -23.84
N THR A 416 -13.39 -14.21 -24.16
CA THR A 416 -12.07 -13.74 -23.72
C THR A 416 -11.66 -12.38 -24.29
N SER A 417 -12.32 -11.93 -25.36
CA SER A 417 -12.15 -10.59 -25.93
C SER A 417 -13.16 -9.56 -25.40
N ALA A 418 -14.09 -9.95 -24.53
CA ALA A 418 -15.02 -9.04 -23.91
C ALA A 418 -14.27 -8.01 -23.05
N ARG A 419 -14.80 -6.78 -22.96
CA ARG A 419 -14.14 -5.70 -22.20
C ARG A 419 -14.06 -5.96 -20.70
N TRP A 420 -14.91 -6.82 -20.16
CA TRP A 420 -14.89 -7.27 -18.77
C TRP A 420 -14.05 -8.53 -18.53
N ALA A 421 -13.46 -9.11 -19.58
CA ALA A 421 -12.82 -10.43 -19.51
C ALA A 421 -11.69 -10.52 -18.47
N HIS A 422 -10.97 -9.42 -18.22
CA HIS A 422 -9.90 -9.35 -17.22
C HIS A 422 -10.40 -9.33 -15.77
N LEU A 423 -11.71 -9.18 -15.56
CA LEU A 423 -12.32 -9.16 -14.24
C LEU A 423 -12.65 -10.56 -13.71
N VAL A 424 -12.63 -11.60 -14.55
CA VAL A 424 -13.00 -12.97 -14.18
C VAL A 424 -11.91 -13.96 -14.58
N GLU A 425 -11.98 -15.19 -14.05
CA GLU A 425 -11.10 -16.27 -14.48
C GLU A 425 -11.76 -17.13 -15.55
N PHE A 426 -11.14 -17.22 -16.73
CA PHE A 426 -11.55 -18.14 -17.78
C PHE A 426 -10.78 -19.45 -17.71
N ASN A 427 -11.50 -20.56 -17.87
CA ASN A 427 -10.89 -21.87 -18.03
C ASN A 427 -11.56 -22.64 -19.17
N GLU A 428 -10.82 -22.86 -20.27
CA GLU A 428 -11.31 -23.60 -21.44
C GLU A 428 -11.50 -25.10 -21.18
N LYS A 429 -10.92 -25.62 -20.08
CA LYS A 429 -11.01 -27.01 -19.68
C LYS A 429 -11.05 -27.13 -18.17
N LEU A 430 -12.27 -27.03 -17.63
CA LEU A 430 -12.51 -27.25 -16.21
C LEU A 430 -12.36 -28.74 -15.87
N PRO A 431 -11.92 -29.08 -14.64
CA PRO A 431 -12.03 -30.45 -14.13
C PRO A 431 -13.49 -30.95 -14.18
N ASP A 432 -13.69 -32.28 -14.22
CA ASP A 432 -15.04 -32.86 -14.23
C ASP A 432 -15.86 -32.47 -12.99
N LEU A 433 -15.19 -32.32 -11.85
CA LEU A 433 -15.80 -31.88 -10.59
C LEU A 433 -14.93 -30.79 -9.94
N PRO A 434 -15.55 -29.81 -9.26
CA PRO A 434 -14.81 -28.81 -8.51
C PRO A 434 -14.03 -29.47 -7.37
N SER A 435 -12.84 -28.94 -7.08
CA SER A 435 -12.07 -29.46 -5.96
C SER A 435 -12.80 -29.20 -4.63
N ARG A 436 -12.77 -30.16 -3.71
CA ARG A 436 -13.34 -29.99 -2.35
C ARG A 436 -12.78 -28.74 -1.67
N ARG A 437 -11.51 -28.41 -1.93
CA ARG A 437 -10.83 -27.23 -1.39
C ARG A 437 -11.44 -25.93 -1.93
N ALA A 438 -11.63 -25.83 -3.25
CA ALA A 438 -12.27 -24.67 -3.88
C ALA A 438 -13.67 -24.47 -3.29
N LYS A 439 -14.49 -25.53 -3.24
CA LYS A 439 -15.83 -25.46 -2.64
C LYS A 439 -15.80 -25.02 -1.18
N THR A 440 -14.87 -25.56 -0.38
CA THR A 440 -14.73 -25.21 1.04
C THR A 440 -14.35 -23.75 1.25
N PHE A 441 -13.49 -23.19 0.40
CA PHE A 441 -13.10 -21.78 0.49
C PHE A 441 -14.23 -20.85 0.02
N TRP A 442 -14.71 -21.05 -1.21
CA TRP A 442 -15.68 -20.16 -1.85
C TRP A 442 -17.01 -20.09 -1.09
N TYR A 443 -17.44 -21.22 -0.53
CA TYR A 443 -18.69 -21.33 0.23
C TYR A 443 -18.47 -21.44 1.74
N PHE A 444 -17.32 -20.98 2.25
CA PHE A 444 -17.13 -20.84 3.67
C PHE A 444 -18.11 -19.79 4.23
N ASP A 445 -18.99 -20.21 5.14
CA ASP A 445 -19.87 -19.30 5.87
C ASP A 445 -19.19 -18.83 7.17
N PRO A 446 -18.85 -17.53 7.30
CA PRO A 446 -18.23 -16.99 8.50
C PRO A 446 -19.23 -16.81 9.67
N MET A 447 -20.54 -16.76 9.39
CA MET A 447 -21.56 -16.33 10.34
C MET A 447 -21.69 -17.23 11.58
N PRO A 448 -21.57 -18.57 11.49
CA PRO A 448 -21.56 -19.43 12.66
C PRO A 448 -20.42 -19.10 13.63
N SER A 449 -19.27 -18.61 13.13
CA SER A 449 -18.17 -18.18 13.99
C SER A 449 -18.45 -16.82 14.61
N TYR A 450 -18.98 -15.87 13.84
CA TYR A 450 -19.35 -14.55 14.32
C TYR A 450 -20.39 -14.62 15.45
N ALA A 451 -21.36 -15.55 15.35
CA ALA A 451 -22.37 -15.82 16.37
C ALA A 451 -21.82 -16.40 17.69
N ARG A 452 -20.50 -16.66 17.78
CA ARG A 452 -19.81 -17.10 18.99
C ARG A 452 -18.79 -16.09 19.51
N VAL A 453 -18.58 -14.96 18.83
CA VAL A 453 -17.63 -13.92 19.29
C VAL A 453 -18.25 -13.17 20.47
N LYS A 454 -17.69 -13.37 21.67
CA LYS A 454 -18.14 -12.74 22.93
C LYS A 454 -17.21 -11.63 23.44
N VAL A 455 -16.04 -11.50 22.83
CA VAL A 455 -15.00 -10.55 23.24
C VAL A 455 -15.23 -9.18 22.60
N PRO A 456 -14.63 -8.10 23.13
CA PRO A 456 -14.69 -6.79 22.52
C PRO A 456 -14.32 -6.83 21.03
N MET A 457 -15.17 -6.26 20.18
CA MET A 457 -14.94 -6.26 18.73
C MET A 457 -15.10 -4.87 18.12
N LEU A 458 -14.10 -4.44 17.34
CA LEU A 458 -14.22 -3.33 16.42
C LEU A 458 -14.29 -3.85 14.98
N ALA A 459 -15.31 -3.45 14.23
CA ALA A 459 -15.39 -3.63 12.79
C ALA A 459 -15.38 -2.27 12.09
N VAL A 460 -14.50 -2.05 11.13
CA VAL A 460 -14.42 -0.82 10.34
C VAL A 460 -14.55 -1.15 8.86
N PHE A 461 -15.47 -0.47 8.17
CA PHE A 461 -15.70 -0.56 6.73
C PHE A 461 -15.58 0.82 6.09
N GLY A 462 -15.35 0.85 4.79
CA GLY A 462 -15.56 2.05 3.98
C GLY A 462 -16.79 1.86 3.08
N ASP A 463 -17.65 2.87 2.95
CA ASP A 463 -18.88 2.81 2.14
C ASP A 463 -18.63 2.61 0.63
N ARG A 464 -17.44 2.99 0.16
CA ARG A 464 -16.97 2.84 -1.24
C ARG A 464 -16.13 1.59 -1.44
N ASP A 465 -16.26 0.58 -0.58
CA ASP A 465 -15.56 -0.69 -0.73
C ASP A 465 -16.03 -1.44 -1.99
N ALA A 466 -15.16 -1.58 -2.99
CA ALA A 466 -15.48 -2.27 -4.25
C ALA A 466 -15.40 -3.80 -4.16
N PHE A 467 -14.97 -4.35 -3.03
CA PHE A 467 -14.77 -5.79 -2.84
C PHE A 467 -15.78 -6.37 -1.85
N VAL A 468 -16.16 -5.62 -0.83
CA VAL A 468 -17.06 -6.09 0.22
C VAL A 468 -18.44 -5.49 0.04
N PRO A 469 -19.51 -6.30 -0.01
CA PRO A 469 -20.87 -5.76 0.06
C PRO A 469 -21.14 -5.27 1.48
N VAL A 470 -20.83 -3.98 1.74
CA VAL A 470 -20.77 -3.40 3.10
C VAL A 470 -22.11 -3.45 3.80
N GLU A 471 -23.20 -2.98 3.17
CA GLU A 471 -24.53 -2.96 3.78
C GLU A 471 -24.99 -4.35 4.20
N ARG A 472 -24.78 -5.33 3.30
CA ARG A 472 -25.08 -6.73 3.53
C ARG A 472 -24.23 -7.30 4.67
N SER A 473 -22.92 -7.04 4.64
CA SER A 473 -21.98 -7.52 5.66
C SER A 473 -22.30 -6.95 7.04
N VAL A 474 -22.55 -5.64 7.14
CA VAL A 474 -22.91 -4.98 8.40
C VAL A 474 -24.22 -5.51 8.95
N THR A 475 -25.22 -5.76 8.10
CA THR A 475 -26.50 -6.35 8.51
C THR A 475 -26.31 -7.73 9.12
N LEU A 476 -25.55 -8.61 8.44
CA LEU A 476 -25.28 -9.96 8.92
C LEU A 476 -24.43 -9.95 10.20
N LEU A 477 -23.39 -9.11 10.26
CA LEU A 477 -22.54 -8.96 11.44
C LEU A 477 -23.35 -8.54 12.67
N ARG A 478 -24.24 -7.55 12.54
CA ARG A 478 -25.14 -7.11 13.63
C ARG A 478 -26.02 -8.26 14.12
N GLN A 479 -26.61 -9.03 13.21
CA GLN A 479 -27.45 -10.17 13.56
C GLN A 479 -26.66 -11.23 14.33
N ALA A 480 -25.46 -11.59 13.86
CA ALA A 480 -24.63 -12.59 14.53
C ALA A 480 -24.09 -12.12 15.89
N LEU A 481 -23.66 -10.87 16.04
CA LEU A 481 -23.24 -10.34 17.33
C LEU A 481 -24.40 -10.27 18.34
N ALA A 482 -25.61 -9.96 17.87
CA ALA A 482 -26.82 -10.02 18.69
C ALA A 482 -27.16 -11.46 19.12
N GLN A 483 -27.05 -12.43 18.22
CA GLN A 483 -27.19 -13.86 18.54
C GLN A 483 -26.10 -14.33 19.53
N ALA A 484 -24.88 -13.82 19.36
CA ALA A 484 -23.79 -14.01 20.31
C ALA A 484 -24.06 -13.27 21.63
N GLY A 485 -25.11 -12.46 21.80
CA GLY A 485 -25.29 -11.64 22.98
C GLY A 485 -24.08 -10.75 23.30
N ASN A 486 -23.28 -10.41 22.29
CA ASN A 486 -22.09 -9.58 22.45
C ASN A 486 -22.53 -8.12 22.52
N ARG A 487 -22.34 -7.49 23.69
CA ARG A 487 -22.71 -6.10 23.94
C ARG A 487 -21.53 -5.13 23.83
N ASP A 488 -20.32 -5.65 23.73
CA ASP A 488 -19.09 -4.86 23.62
C ASP A 488 -18.58 -4.93 22.18
N HIS A 489 -19.30 -4.25 21.29
CA HIS A 489 -18.92 -4.17 19.90
C HIS A 489 -19.15 -2.77 19.33
N GLN A 490 -18.31 -2.40 18.37
CA GLN A 490 -18.45 -1.18 17.59
C GLN A 490 -18.34 -1.54 16.11
N ILE A 491 -19.30 -1.07 15.31
CA ILE A 491 -19.27 -1.19 13.84
C ILE A 491 -19.28 0.23 13.27
N THR A 492 -18.20 0.60 12.60
CA THR A 492 -18.02 1.90 11.96
C THR A 492 -18.02 1.74 10.45
N ILE A 493 -18.79 2.55 9.75
CA ILE A 493 -18.70 2.72 8.30
C ILE A 493 -18.16 4.13 8.07
N LEU A 494 -17.00 4.23 7.44
CA LEU A 494 -16.40 5.49 7.04
C LEU A 494 -16.98 5.87 5.67
N ASP A 495 -17.47 7.09 5.57
CA ASP A 495 -17.90 7.67 4.31
C ASP A 495 -16.69 7.96 3.41
N HIS A 496 -16.91 7.93 2.09
CA HIS A 496 -15.87 8.21 1.11
C HIS A 496 -14.58 7.38 1.33
N ALA A 497 -14.74 6.10 1.70
CA ALA A 497 -13.62 5.21 1.99
C ALA A 497 -13.68 3.89 1.21
N ALA A 498 -12.58 3.53 0.58
CA ALA A 498 -12.43 2.30 -0.22
C ALA A 498 -12.08 1.08 0.64
N HIS A 499 -11.81 -0.07 0.00
CA HIS A 499 -11.49 -1.35 0.66
C HIS A 499 -10.26 -1.31 1.59
N GLY A 500 -9.23 -0.53 1.24
CA GLY A 500 -8.06 -0.31 2.10
C GLY A 500 -8.30 0.71 3.22
N LEU A 501 -9.55 1.18 3.39
CA LEU A 501 -9.92 2.35 4.19
C LEU A 501 -9.21 3.63 3.72
N TRP A 502 -8.94 3.70 2.42
CA TRP A 502 -8.37 4.87 1.73
C TRP A 502 -9.46 5.87 1.37
N ALA A 503 -9.18 7.15 1.55
CA ALA A 503 -10.11 8.21 1.14
C ALA A 503 -10.31 8.18 -0.38
N THR A 504 -11.56 8.31 -0.81
CA THR A 504 -11.92 8.29 -2.23
C THR A 504 -13.22 9.06 -2.50
N ASP A 505 -13.20 9.81 -3.60
CA ASP A 505 -14.40 10.45 -4.15
C ASP A 505 -15.09 9.58 -5.21
N LEU A 506 -14.59 8.38 -5.46
CA LEU A 506 -15.20 7.44 -6.40
C LEU A 506 -16.43 6.80 -5.79
N ASP A 507 -17.39 6.44 -6.64
CA ASP A 507 -18.58 5.75 -6.18
C ASP A 507 -18.30 4.35 -5.62
N SER A 508 -17.19 3.74 -6.04
CA SER A 508 -16.57 2.62 -5.34
C SER A 508 -15.09 2.49 -5.74
N GLY A 509 -14.31 1.81 -4.90
CA GLY A 509 -12.89 1.58 -5.12
C GLY A 509 -12.04 2.83 -4.87
N HIS A 510 -10.84 2.84 -5.45
CA HIS A 510 -9.94 3.99 -5.38
C HIS A 510 -9.03 3.97 -6.62
N LYS A 511 -8.39 5.10 -6.92
CA LYS A 511 -7.33 5.19 -7.93
C LYS A 511 -6.04 5.60 -7.25
N ALA A 512 -5.00 4.76 -7.32
CA ALA A 512 -3.70 5.07 -6.72
C ALA A 512 -3.12 6.41 -7.23
N ALA A 513 -3.39 6.77 -8.48
CA ALA A 513 -2.99 8.07 -9.06
C ALA A 513 -3.57 9.29 -8.32
N THR A 514 -4.73 9.16 -7.67
CA THR A 514 -5.41 10.28 -6.98
C THR A 514 -5.60 10.07 -5.48
N THR A 515 -5.33 8.86 -4.97
CA THR A 515 -5.46 8.54 -3.55
C THR A 515 -4.41 9.28 -2.74
N THR A 516 -4.82 10.06 -1.73
CA THR A 516 -3.92 10.90 -0.93
C THR A 516 -3.58 10.29 0.42
N GLY A 517 -4.36 9.30 0.88
CA GLY A 517 -4.23 8.74 2.21
C GLY A 517 -5.33 7.74 2.58
N PHE A 518 -5.18 7.20 3.78
CA PHE A 518 -6.26 6.64 4.57
C PHE A 518 -7.33 7.70 4.86
N HIS A 519 -8.56 7.25 5.08
CA HIS A 519 -9.63 8.12 5.56
C HIS A 519 -9.22 8.79 6.89
N ALA A 520 -9.49 10.08 7.03
CA ALA A 520 -8.99 10.89 8.15
C ALA A 520 -9.43 10.34 9.53
N ASP A 521 -10.61 9.73 9.60
CA ASP A 521 -11.14 9.12 10.83
C ASP A 521 -10.71 7.67 11.09
N TYR A 522 -9.95 7.05 10.17
CA TYR A 522 -9.57 5.65 10.30
C TYR A 522 -8.69 5.39 11.54
N PHE A 523 -7.49 5.97 11.58
CA PHE A 523 -6.59 5.81 12.73
C PHE A 523 -7.19 6.38 14.03
N PRO A 524 -7.84 7.57 14.04
CA PRO A 524 -8.55 8.06 15.22
C PRO A 524 -9.61 7.10 15.76
N THR A 525 -10.35 6.40 14.89
CA THR A 525 -11.34 5.39 15.31
C THR A 525 -10.66 4.23 16.03
N LEU A 526 -9.53 3.73 15.52
CA LEU A 526 -8.76 2.69 16.20
C LEU A 526 -8.27 3.17 17.58
N VAL A 527 -7.69 4.38 17.65
CA VAL A 527 -7.18 4.94 18.90
C VAL A 527 -8.29 5.10 19.94
N ARG A 528 -9.44 5.70 19.56
CA ARG A 528 -10.58 5.89 20.47
C ARG A 528 -11.08 4.56 21.03
N TRP A 529 -11.25 3.56 20.16
CA TRP A 529 -11.70 2.25 20.59
C TRP A 529 -10.68 1.55 21.49
N MET A 530 -9.39 1.53 21.12
CA MET A 530 -8.34 0.92 21.97
C MET A 530 -8.23 1.60 23.34
N LYS A 531 -8.39 2.92 23.41
CA LYS A 531 -8.43 3.66 24.68
C LYS A 531 -9.64 3.28 25.52
N ALA A 532 -10.83 3.20 24.93
CA ALA A 532 -12.05 2.77 25.62
C ALA A 532 -11.95 1.34 26.19
N GLN A 533 -11.19 0.47 25.51
CA GLN A 533 -10.91 -0.90 25.94
C GLN A 533 -9.73 -1.02 26.92
N GLY A 534 -9.09 0.10 27.30
CA GLY A 534 -7.93 0.08 28.21
C GLY A 534 -6.70 -0.66 27.66
N LEU A 535 -6.54 -0.68 26.34
CA LEU A 535 -5.44 -1.38 25.66
C LEU A 535 -4.20 -0.50 25.47
N THR A 536 -4.37 0.81 25.36
CA THR A 536 -3.25 1.75 25.17
C THR A 536 -2.46 1.94 26.47
N GLY A 537 -1.16 2.20 26.36
CA GLY A 537 -0.34 2.57 27.51
C GLY A 537 -0.81 3.88 28.16
N THR A 538 -0.61 4.03 29.47
CA THR A 538 -0.99 5.20 30.28
C THR A 538 -0.21 6.50 29.93
N GLY A 539 0.52 6.53 28.82
CA GLY A 539 1.50 7.57 28.48
C GLY A 539 1.06 8.60 27.43
N THR A 540 -0.22 8.68 27.05
CA THR A 540 -0.71 9.69 26.08
C THR A 540 -1.74 10.65 26.65
N GLU A 541 -1.63 10.96 27.95
CA GLU A 541 -2.16 12.20 28.51
C GLU A 541 -1.06 13.26 28.60
N SER A 542 -0.70 13.88 27.48
CA SER A 542 -0.19 15.26 27.44
C SER A 542 0.07 15.72 26.00
N ALA A 543 -0.94 16.32 25.38
CA ALA A 543 -0.83 17.42 24.42
C ALA A 543 -2.25 17.87 24.06
N ARG A 544 -2.82 18.72 24.92
CA ARG A 544 -3.82 19.71 24.49
C ARG A 544 -3.10 20.92 23.93
#